data_AF-A0A813FTB3-F1
#
_entry.id   AF-A0A813FTB3-F1
#
_cell.length_a   1.000
_cell.length_b   1.000
_cell.length_c   1.000
_cell.angle_alpha   90.00
_cell.angle_beta   90.00
_cell.angle_gamma   90.00
#
_symmetry.space_group_name_H-M   'P 1'
#
loop_
_entity.id
_entity.type
_entity.pdbx_description
1 polymer ?
#
loop_
_entity_poly.entity_id
_entity_poly.type
_entity_poly.pdbx_seq_one_letter_code
_entity_poly.pdbx_strand_id
1 'polypeptide(L)'
;MVYANSSMWADQVPIDNDLKQDLAGAEQKIVEFSANTFEEDDDDKSTRQKASTPRFWALVWVHEKCHKPENVELRTNLVQLVQKASGGAVCIKKAQKFQEWLLTNTLPYVLLTDWREAKPCLERIEEQGLQLPARVVIVAESPAIHTRASVYFKAHHSNMTGNVHVTSSLGAHAKFVADCLSSIHQLSATKAMNALSPAALEEDYEEDEEDYYDEEYEAEGWTTGSEFSEPLKPLKGAAQELGAAQGREAWEPTEPAAPVKQLPFMAVIAAMLKDPTSALAVAELLESCQPQYYDD
;
A
#
# COMPACT_ATOMS: atom_id res chain seq x y z
N MET A 1 26.23 -35.29 28.72
CA MET A 1 25.71 -35.31 27.34
C MET A 1 26.38 -34.18 26.59
N VAL A 2 27.36 -34.52 25.75
CA VAL A 2 28.15 -33.60 24.94
C VAL A 2 27.84 -33.96 23.50
N TYR A 3 27.25 -33.06 22.72
CA TYR A 3 27.07 -33.27 21.29
C TYR A 3 28.31 -32.76 20.56
N ALA A 4 29.02 -33.69 19.92
CA ALA A 4 30.14 -33.40 19.05
C ALA A 4 29.62 -32.90 17.69
N ASN A 5 30.18 -31.77 17.24
CA ASN A 5 30.03 -31.24 15.90
C ASN A 5 30.70 -32.18 14.88
N SER A 6 29.92 -32.69 13.93
CA SER A 6 30.41 -33.39 12.74
C SER A 6 30.62 -32.35 11.65
N SER A 7 31.87 -32.17 11.26
CA SER A 7 32.31 -31.22 10.24
C SER A 7 32.87 -31.97 9.03
N MET A 8 32.63 -31.38 7.86
CA MET A 8 33.42 -31.48 6.62
C MET A 8 33.40 -32.81 5.87
N TRP A 9 32.41 -32.94 4.99
CA TRP A 9 32.67 -33.44 3.64
C TRP A 9 32.74 -32.23 2.71
N ALA A 10 33.92 -32.00 2.13
CA ALA A 10 34.16 -31.03 1.08
C ALA A 10 34.64 -31.80 -0.14
N ASP A 11 33.68 -32.19 -1.00
CA ASP A 11 33.98 -32.59 -2.37
C ASP A 11 33.80 -31.36 -3.26
N GLN A 12 34.92 -30.92 -3.84
CA GLN A 12 34.96 -29.94 -4.91
C GLN A 12 34.34 -30.54 -6.18
N VAL A 13 33.28 -29.92 -6.70
CA VAL A 13 32.85 -30.07 -8.09
C VAL A 13 33.24 -28.79 -8.83
N PRO A 14 34.01 -28.85 -9.93
CA PRO A 14 34.30 -27.68 -10.75
C PRO A 14 33.03 -27.31 -11.51
N ILE A 15 32.53 -26.10 -11.28
CA ILE A 15 31.43 -25.51 -12.06
C ILE A 15 32.06 -24.74 -13.22
N ASP A 16 31.80 -25.20 -14.44
CA ASP A 16 32.17 -24.53 -15.69
C ASP A 16 31.64 -23.08 -15.73
N ASN A 17 32.53 -22.16 -16.11
CA ASN A 17 32.34 -20.71 -15.99
C ASN A 17 31.79 -20.05 -17.27
N ASP A 18 31.28 -20.83 -18.23
CA ASP A 18 30.94 -20.36 -19.59
C ASP A 18 29.44 -20.11 -19.84
N LEU A 19 28.65 -19.82 -18.80
CA LEU A 19 27.25 -19.42 -18.94
C LEU A 19 26.93 -18.06 -18.29
N LYS A 20 27.85 -17.09 -18.42
CA LYS A 20 27.74 -15.75 -17.82
C LYS A 20 27.62 -14.57 -18.80
N GLN A 21 27.37 -14.82 -20.08
CA GLN A 21 27.18 -13.75 -21.06
C GLN A 21 25.84 -13.83 -21.77
N ASP A 22 24.72 -13.64 -21.04
CA ASP A 22 23.42 -13.33 -21.68
C ASP A 22 22.36 -12.67 -20.74
N LEU A 23 22.77 -12.05 -19.63
CA LEU A 23 21.83 -11.41 -18.67
C LEU A 23 22.17 -9.96 -18.32
N ALA A 24 22.90 -9.27 -19.21
CA ALA A 24 23.18 -7.84 -19.10
C ALA A 24 22.39 -7.07 -20.18
N GLY A 25 21.11 -6.82 -19.92
CA GLY A 25 20.28 -6.06 -20.86
C GLY A 25 18.83 -5.81 -20.47
N ALA A 26 18.48 -5.86 -19.18
CA ALA A 26 17.12 -5.54 -18.72
C ALA A 26 17.12 -4.26 -17.88
N GLU A 27 17.33 -3.13 -18.56
CA GLU A 27 17.06 -1.82 -17.99
C GLU A 27 15.55 -1.56 -17.86
N GLN A 28 15.27 -0.75 -16.85
CA GLN A 28 14.00 -0.61 -16.18
C GLN A 28 13.07 0.32 -16.96
N LYS A 29 12.00 -0.25 -17.51
CA LYS A 29 10.78 0.52 -17.81
C LYS A 29 9.85 0.33 -16.61
N ILE A 30 9.45 1.43 -15.96
CA ILE A 30 8.22 1.45 -15.17
C ILE A 30 7.13 1.11 -16.18
N VAL A 31 6.77 -0.16 -16.27
CA VAL A 31 5.55 -0.55 -16.93
C VAL A 31 4.46 -0.18 -15.95
N GLU A 32 4.01 1.07 -16.03
CA GLU A 32 2.59 1.30 -15.78
C GLU A 32 1.88 0.29 -16.66
N PHE A 33 1.33 -0.74 -16.03
CA PHE A 33 0.36 -1.61 -16.66
C PHE A 33 -0.92 -0.76 -16.82
N SER A 34 -0.83 0.25 -17.70
CA SER A 34 -1.97 0.62 -18.52
C SER A 34 -2.41 -0.68 -19.18
N ALA A 35 -3.71 -0.91 -19.23
CA ALA A 35 -4.31 -2.19 -19.57
C ALA A 35 -4.10 -2.55 -21.06
N ASN A 36 -2.86 -2.65 -21.52
CA ASN A 36 -2.50 -3.28 -22.77
C ASN A 36 -2.42 -4.77 -22.47
N THR A 37 -3.58 -5.40 -22.66
CA THR A 37 -3.72 -6.79 -23.03
C THR A 37 -2.55 -7.21 -23.92
N PHE A 38 -1.94 -8.34 -23.57
CA PHE A 38 -1.11 -9.13 -24.45
C PHE A 38 -2.01 -9.60 -25.60
N GLU A 39 -2.07 -8.83 -26.67
CA GLU A 39 -2.72 -9.24 -27.92
C GLU A 39 -1.65 -9.92 -28.78
N GLU A 40 -1.93 -11.17 -29.15
CA GLU A 40 -1.14 -11.95 -30.08
C GLU A 40 -1.07 -11.21 -31.42
N ASP A 41 0.08 -11.34 -32.09
CA ASP A 41 0.46 -10.63 -33.31
C ASP A 41 -0.56 -10.81 -34.46
N ASP A 42 -1.55 -9.91 -34.57
CA ASP A 42 -2.30 -9.65 -35.80
C ASP A 42 -1.95 -8.24 -36.31
N ASP A 43 -1.27 -8.20 -37.46
CA ASP A 43 -0.72 -7.06 -38.18
C ASP A 43 -1.80 -6.10 -38.75
N ASP A 44 -2.61 -5.45 -37.90
CA ASP A 44 -3.48 -4.35 -38.35
C ASP A 44 -3.35 -3.07 -37.51
N LYS A 45 -2.71 -2.06 -38.10
CA LYS A 45 -2.32 -0.75 -37.53
C LYS A 45 -3.50 0.21 -37.35
N SER A 46 -4.49 -0.16 -36.55
CA SER A 46 -5.47 0.79 -36.02
C SER A 46 -5.45 0.77 -34.50
N THR A 47 -4.54 1.55 -33.91
CA THR A 47 -4.37 1.74 -32.46
C THR A 47 -5.59 2.48 -31.88
N ARG A 48 -6.71 1.77 -31.76
CA ARG A 48 -7.92 2.26 -31.12
C ARG A 48 -7.62 2.34 -29.63
N GLN A 49 -7.38 3.56 -29.13
CA GLN A 49 -7.29 3.83 -27.70
C GLN A 49 -8.60 3.36 -27.04
N LYS A 50 -8.57 2.15 -26.48
CA LYS A 50 -9.68 1.58 -25.74
C LYS A 50 -9.85 2.45 -24.50
N ALA A 51 -10.96 3.16 -24.41
CA ALA A 51 -11.26 4.02 -23.28
C ALA A 51 -11.12 3.20 -21.99
N SER A 52 -10.13 3.53 -21.16
CA SER A 52 -9.89 2.82 -19.92
C SER A 52 -11.03 3.13 -18.95
N THR A 53 -11.57 2.08 -18.32
CA THR A 53 -12.57 2.27 -17.28
C THR A 53 -11.94 3.05 -16.11
N PRO A 54 -12.66 4.03 -15.53
CA PRO A 54 -12.15 4.79 -14.40
C PRO A 54 -11.92 3.84 -13.21
N ARG A 55 -10.79 4.00 -12.53
CA ARG A 55 -10.38 3.18 -11.38
C ARG A 55 -10.50 4.01 -10.10
N PHE A 56 -11.09 3.44 -9.05
CA PHE A 56 -11.24 4.14 -7.77
C PHE A 56 -10.38 3.55 -6.63
N TRP A 57 -9.70 2.44 -6.87
CA TRP A 57 -8.81 1.80 -5.91
C TRP A 57 -7.70 0.98 -6.61
N ALA A 58 -6.69 0.57 -5.86
CA ALA A 58 -5.57 -0.22 -6.37
C ALA A 58 -5.24 -1.46 -5.52
N LEU A 59 -4.93 -2.59 -6.16
CA LEU A 59 -4.21 -3.72 -5.57
C LEU A 59 -2.74 -3.59 -5.92
N VAL A 60 -1.88 -3.39 -4.92
CA VAL A 60 -0.44 -3.27 -5.10
C VAL A 60 0.23 -4.56 -4.65
N TRP A 61 0.76 -5.33 -5.60
CA TRP A 61 1.46 -6.58 -5.34
C TRP A 61 2.98 -6.36 -5.32
N VAL A 62 3.55 -6.27 -4.12
CA VAL A 62 5.00 -6.12 -3.90
C VAL A 62 5.63 -7.48 -3.63
N HIS A 63 6.32 -8.06 -4.62
CA HIS A 63 6.90 -9.39 -4.49
C HIS A 63 8.01 -9.61 -5.53
N GLU A 64 9.17 -10.15 -5.13
CA GLU A 64 10.31 -10.33 -6.05
C GLU A 64 9.92 -11.18 -7.30
N LYS A 65 9.13 -12.23 -7.07
CA LYS A 65 8.63 -13.15 -8.09
C LYS A 65 7.36 -12.72 -8.84
N CYS A 66 6.75 -11.54 -8.62
CA CYS A 66 5.46 -11.19 -9.25
C CYS A 66 5.50 -11.14 -10.80
N HIS A 67 6.68 -10.93 -11.38
CA HIS A 67 6.90 -10.95 -12.84
C HIS A 67 7.47 -12.27 -13.37
N LYS A 68 7.70 -13.25 -12.51
CA LYS A 68 8.25 -14.54 -12.92
C LYS A 68 7.20 -15.39 -13.65
N PRO A 69 7.61 -16.30 -14.55
CA PRO A 69 6.68 -17.11 -15.35
C PRO A 69 5.73 -17.95 -14.49
N GLU A 70 6.19 -18.47 -13.36
CA GLU A 70 5.38 -19.24 -12.42
C GLU A 70 4.18 -18.46 -11.83
N ASN A 71 4.22 -17.12 -11.90
CA ASN A 71 3.18 -16.25 -11.36
C ASN A 71 2.33 -15.58 -12.45
N VAL A 72 2.51 -15.94 -13.73
CA VAL A 72 1.76 -15.33 -14.84
C VAL A 72 0.26 -15.59 -14.69
N GLU A 73 -0.13 -16.83 -14.42
CA GLU A 73 -1.54 -17.20 -14.26
C GLU A 73 -2.19 -16.46 -13.08
N LEU A 74 -1.52 -16.48 -11.91
CA LEU A 74 -1.97 -15.75 -10.72
C LEU A 74 -2.12 -14.25 -11.01
N ARG A 75 -1.13 -13.64 -11.66
CA ARG A 75 -1.14 -12.22 -12.02
C ARG A 75 -2.30 -11.90 -12.96
N THR A 76 -2.47 -12.67 -14.03
CA THR A 76 -3.55 -12.48 -15.01
C THR A 76 -4.91 -12.57 -14.33
N ASN A 77 -5.11 -13.60 -13.49
CA ASN A 77 -6.36 -13.79 -12.73
C ASN A 77 -6.64 -12.62 -11.78
N LEU A 78 -5.65 -12.16 -11.03
CA LEU A 78 -5.80 -11.01 -10.12
C LEU A 78 -6.12 -9.73 -10.90
N VAL A 79 -5.41 -9.45 -12.00
CA VAL A 79 -5.65 -8.28 -12.84
C VAL A 79 -7.08 -8.27 -13.36
N GLN A 80 -7.56 -9.39 -13.91
CA GLN A 80 -8.92 -9.50 -14.44
C GLN A 80 -9.98 -9.30 -13.35
N LEU A 81 -9.81 -9.92 -12.18
CA LEU A 81 -10.76 -9.78 -11.07
C LEU A 81 -10.78 -8.37 -10.49
N VAL A 82 -9.62 -7.73 -10.33
CA VAL A 82 -9.52 -6.35 -9.84
C VAL A 82 -10.11 -5.37 -10.86
N GLN A 83 -9.90 -5.57 -12.16
CA GLN A 83 -10.52 -4.77 -13.21
C GLN A 83 -12.04 -4.91 -13.24
N LYS A 84 -12.57 -6.13 -13.08
CA LYS A 84 -14.01 -6.37 -12.94
C LYS A 84 -14.61 -5.65 -11.73
N ALA A 85 -13.80 -5.42 -10.68
CA ALA A 85 -14.13 -4.64 -9.51
C ALA A 85 -13.75 -3.15 -9.62
N SER A 86 -13.55 -2.62 -10.84
CA SER A 86 -13.19 -1.22 -11.14
C SER A 86 -11.95 -0.72 -10.37
N GLY A 87 -11.01 -1.62 -10.09
CA GLY A 87 -9.71 -1.33 -9.51
C GLY A 87 -8.58 -1.40 -10.54
N GLY A 88 -7.40 -0.94 -10.14
CA GLY A 88 -6.14 -1.19 -10.84
C GLY A 88 -5.28 -2.21 -10.10
N ALA A 89 -4.55 -3.06 -10.82
CA ALA A 89 -3.54 -3.93 -10.22
C ALA A 89 -2.13 -3.46 -10.64
N VAL A 90 -1.21 -3.34 -9.67
CA VAL A 90 0.16 -2.89 -9.88
C VAL A 90 1.11 -3.94 -9.33
N CYS A 91 2.05 -4.41 -10.14
CA CYS A 91 3.08 -5.37 -9.71
C CYS A 91 4.41 -4.63 -9.51
N ILE A 92 5.02 -4.79 -8.34
CA ILE A 92 6.25 -4.14 -7.95
C ILE A 92 7.20 -5.19 -7.39
N LYS A 93 8.46 -5.20 -7.84
CA LYS A 93 9.43 -6.23 -7.41
C LYS A 93 9.98 -6.03 -5.99
N LYS A 94 10.10 -4.77 -5.55
CA LYS A 94 10.82 -4.38 -4.33
C LYS A 94 10.13 -3.23 -3.61
N ALA A 95 10.22 -3.21 -2.28
CA ALA A 95 9.69 -2.15 -1.43
C ALA A 95 10.17 -0.74 -1.79
N GLN A 96 11.39 -0.58 -2.31
CA GLN A 96 11.90 0.74 -2.74
C GLN A 96 11.04 1.35 -3.85
N LYS A 97 10.65 0.57 -4.85
CA LYS A 97 9.77 1.03 -5.94
C LYS A 97 8.34 1.24 -5.46
N PHE A 98 7.93 0.55 -4.41
CA PHE A 98 6.65 0.80 -3.77
C PHE A 98 6.60 2.17 -3.10
N GLN A 99 7.69 2.65 -2.49
CA GLN A 99 7.77 4.02 -1.97
C GLN A 99 7.58 5.08 -3.07
N GLU A 100 8.23 4.90 -4.23
CA GLU A 100 8.05 5.81 -5.38
C GLU A 100 6.57 5.82 -5.84
N TRP A 101 5.91 4.66 -5.82
CA TRP A 101 4.49 4.55 -6.14
C TRP A 101 3.60 5.26 -5.09
N LEU A 102 3.90 5.12 -3.80
CA LEU A 102 3.16 5.80 -2.72
C LEU A 102 3.20 7.33 -2.85
N LEU A 103 4.33 7.89 -3.27
CA LEU A 103 4.49 9.34 -3.45
C LEU A 103 3.67 9.91 -4.61
N THR A 104 3.29 9.07 -5.57
CA THR A 104 2.61 9.50 -6.79
C THR A 104 1.13 9.14 -6.81
N ASN A 105 0.68 8.27 -5.90
CA ASN A 105 -0.67 7.73 -5.92
C ASN A 105 -1.46 8.09 -4.66
N THR A 106 -2.68 8.60 -4.86
CA THR A 106 -3.62 8.97 -3.79
C THR A 106 -4.84 8.05 -3.72
N LEU A 107 -4.89 7.01 -4.54
CA LEU A 107 -6.01 6.08 -4.53
C LEU A 107 -5.97 5.20 -3.27
N PRO A 108 -7.14 4.88 -2.68
CA PRO A 108 -7.24 3.78 -1.73
C PRO A 108 -6.64 2.50 -2.29
N TYR A 109 -5.84 1.81 -1.49
CA TYR A 109 -5.12 0.64 -1.96
C TYR A 109 -5.07 -0.50 -0.94
N VAL A 110 -4.87 -1.70 -1.46
CA VAL A 110 -4.55 -2.92 -0.71
C VAL A 110 -3.13 -3.33 -1.06
N LEU A 111 -2.31 -3.59 -0.05
CA LEU A 111 -0.95 -4.10 -0.22
C LEU A 111 -0.96 -5.63 -0.14
N LEU A 112 -0.51 -6.29 -1.19
CA LEU A 112 -0.23 -7.73 -1.22
C LEU A 112 1.28 -7.93 -1.28
N THR A 113 1.87 -8.63 -0.32
CA THR A 113 3.33 -8.76 -0.22
C THR A 113 3.76 -10.11 0.34
N ASP A 114 5.03 -10.50 0.17
CA ASP A 114 5.59 -11.65 0.88
C ASP A 114 6.19 -11.24 2.23
N TRP A 115 6.63 -12.23 3.01
CA TRP A 115 7.27 -11.98 4.29
C TRP A 115 8.58 -11.19 4.20
N ARG A 116 9.34 -11.30 3.09
CA ARG A 116 10.63 -10.62 2.94
C ARG A 116 10.45 -9.13 2.69
N GLU A 117 9.43 -8.77 1.93
CA GLU A 117 9.10 -7.39 1.55
C GLU A 117 8.09 -6.74 2.52
N ALA A 118 7.40 -7.51 3.36
CA ALA A 118 6.40 -6.97 4.30
C ALA A 118 6.96 -5.90 5.22
N LYS A 119 8.07 -6.20 5.92
CA LYS A 119 8.70 -5.26 6.86
C LYS A 119 9.14 -3.96 6.18
N PRO A 120 9.96 -3.98 5.10
CA PRO A 120 10.37 -2.73 4.47
C PRO A 120 9.18 -1.97 3.85
N CYS A 121 8.14 -2.64 3.34
CA CYS A 121 6.95 -1.92 2.85
C CYS A 121 6.24 -1.14 3.96
N LEU A 122 6.12 -1.73 5.16
CA LEU A 122 5.44 -1.10 6.29
C LEU A 122 6.25 0.04 6.90
N GLU A 123 7.57 -0.13 7.02
CA GLU A 123 8.48 0.96 7.41
C GLU A 123 8.32 2.16 6.46
N ARG A 124 8.22 1.93 5.15
CA ARG A 124 7.97 3.02 4.19
C ARG A 124 6.59 3.65 4.29
N ILE A 125 5.56 2.91 4.68
CA ILE A 125 4.24 3.49 4.92
C ILE A 125 4.29 4.41 6.15
N GLU A 126 4.95 3.98 7.22
CA GLU A 126 5.10 4.74 8.46
C GLU A 126 5.96 6.00 8.27
N GLU A 127 7.11 5.88 7.60
CA GLU A 127 8.04 6.98 7.34
C GLU A 127 7.41 8.13 6.55
N GLN A 128 6.54 7.81 5.58
CA GLN A 128 5.97 8.83 4.69
C GLN A 128 4.78 9.57 5.32
N GLY A 129 4.18 9.05 6.40
CA GLY A 129 2.97 9.63 6.99
C GLY A 129 1.80 9.73 6.01
N LEU A 130 1.83 8.94 4.92
CA LEU A 130 0.87 8.97 3.83
C LEU A 130 -0.38 8.15 4.16
N GLN A 131 -1.26 8.01 3.17
CA GLN A 131 -2.44 7.16 3.26
C GLN A 131 -2.08 5.72 3.64
N LEU A 132 -2.64 5.27 4.76
CA LEU A 132 -2.57 3.88 5.18
C LEU A 132 -3.31 2.97 4.17
N PRO A 133 -2.79 1.76 3.91
CA PRO A 133 -3.50 0.78 3.11
C PRO A 133 -4.82 0.40 3.80
N ALA A 134 -5.86 0.16 3.01
CA ALA A 134 -7.12 -0.38 3.52
C ALA A 134 -6.92 -1.79 4.10
N ARG A 135 -5.97 -2.54 3.52
CA ARG A 135 -5.58 -3.87 4.00
C ARG A 135 -4.16 -4.19 3.55
N VAL A 136 -3.43 -4.92 4.40
CA VAL A 136 -2.13 -5.51 4.09
C VAL A 136 -2.28 -7.02 4.16
N VAL A 137 -1.93 -7.71 3.09
CA VAL A 137 -1.99 -9.17 3.00
C VAL A 137 -0.60 -9.71 2.76
N ILE A 138 -0.16 -10.56 3.67
CA ILE A 138 1.20 -11.12 3.69
C ILE A 138 1.09 -12.60 3.37
N VAL A 139 1.64 -12.98 2.22
CA VAL A 139 1.66 -14.37 1.77
C VAL A 139 2.90 -15.05 2.36
N ALA A 140 2.66 -16.03 3.22
CA ALA A 140 3.67 -16.83 3.85
C ALA A 140 3.84 -18.18 3.13
N GLU A 141 4.91 -18.32 2.35
CA GLU A 141 5.18 -19.54 1.56
C GLU A 141 5.34 -20.82 2.40
N SER A 142 5.58 -20.70 3.72
CA SER A 142 5.70 -21.85 4.63
C SER A 142 5.01 -21.64 5.98
N PRO A 143 4.60 -22.71 6.67
CA PRO A 143 3.99 -22.61 8.01
C PRO A 143 4.89 -21.94 9.06
N ALA A 144 6.21 -22.15 8.96
CA ALA A 144 7.18 -21.52 9.85
C ALA A 144 7.24 -20.00 9.64
N ILE A 145 7.20 -19.55 8.38
CA ILE A 145 7.11 -18.12 8.04
C ILE A 145 5.79 -17.54 8.51
N HIS A 146 4.67 -18.26 8.30
CA HIS A 146 3.34 -17.81 8.73
C HIS A 146 3.30 -17.55 10.24
N THR A 147 3.81 -18.49 11.03
CA THR A 147 3.89 -18.36 12.50
C THR A 147 4.73 -17.16 12.90
N ARG A 148 5.93 -17.01 12.31
CA ARG A 148 6.85 -15.90 12.60
C ARG A 148 6.24 -14.55 12.23
N ALA A 149 5.66 -14.44 11.05
CA ALA A 149 5.02 -13.23 10.57
C ALA A 149 3.83 -12.83 11.44
N SER A 150 2.99 -13.79 11.81
CA SER A 150 1.83 -13.57 12.67
C SER A 150 2.23 -13.04 14.05
N VAL A 151 3.27 -13.61 14.67
CA VAL A 151 3.80 -13.14 15.96
C VAL A 151 4.39 -11.73 15.83
N TYR A 152 5.19 -11.50 14.78
CA TYR A 152 5.83 -10.21 14.55
C TYR A 152 4.82 -9.07 14.42
N PHE A 153 3.79 -9.22 13.56
CA PHE A 153 2.80 -8.17 13.32
C PHE A 153 1.85 -7.93 14.48
N LYS A 154 1.51 -8.99 15.25
CA LYS A 154 0.76 -8.82 16.50
C LYS A 154 1.53 -7.98 17.53
N ALA A 155 2.85 -8.07 17.55
CA ALA A 155 3.68 -7.38 18.54
C ALA A 155 4.07 -5.94 18.14
N HIS A 156 4.29 -5.66 16.85
CA HIS A 156 4.96 -4.41 16.43
C HIS A 156 4.05 -3.36 15.78
N HIS A 157 2.85 -3.72 15.31
CA HIS A 157 2.04 -2.83 14.48
C HIS A 157 0.67 -2.56 15.10
N SER A 158 0.64 -2.12 16.38
CA SER A 158 -0.59 -1.80 17.11
C SER A 158 -1.48 -0.81 16.34
N ASN A 159 -0.90 0.18 15.69
CA ASN A 159 -1.65 1.21 14.97
C ASN A 159 -2.27 0.70 13.67
N MET A 160 -1.79 -0.45 13.16
CA MET A 160 -2.36 -1.15 12.02
C MET A 160 -3.04 -2.48 12.44
N THR A 161 -3.20 -2.73 13.75
CA THR A 161 -3.84 -3.96 14.22
C THR A 161 -5.27 -4.02 13.69
N GLY A 162 -5.55 -5.07 12.91
CA GLY A 162 -6.82 -5.26 12.21
C GLY A 162 -6.71 -5.21 10.69
N ASN A 163 -5.74 -4.46 10.15
CA ASN A 163 -5.57 -4.31 8.70
C ASN A 163 -4.53 -5.27 8.11
N VAL A 164 -3.67 -5.87 8.94
CA VAL A 164 -2.65 -6.83 8.51
C VAL A 164 -3.18 -8.26 8.63
N HIS A 165 -3.19 -8.98 7.52
CA HIS A 165 -3.60 -10.38 7.43
C HIS A 165 -2.48 -11.25 6.88
N VAL A 166 -2.02 -12.23 7.67
CA VAL A 166 -1.00 -13.20 7.26
C VAL A 166 -1.70 -14.49 6.81
N THR A 167 -1.47 -14.90 5.57
CA THR A 167 -2.07 -16.11 4.98
C THR A 167 -1.01 -16.99 4.32
N SER A 168 -1.21 -18.31 4.33
CA SER A 168 -0.32 -19.26 3.64
C SER A 168 -0.64 -19.39 2.14
N SER A 169 -1.84 -18.99 1.73
CA SER A 169 -2.28 -18.98 0.32
C SER A 169 -3.35 -17.92 0.12
N LEU A 170 -3.51 -17.44 -1.12
CA LEU A 170 -4.57 -16.48 -1.44
C LEU A 170 -5.97 -17.12 -1.52
N GLY A 171 -6.06 -18.45 -1.41
CA GLY A 171 -7.31 -19.18 -1.56
C GLY A 171 -7.97 -18.92 -2.91
N ALA A 172 -9.31 -18.86 -2.93
CA ALA A 172 -10.04 -18.47 -4.13
C ALA A 172 -9.84 -16.97 -4.43
N HIS A 173 -9.17 -16.66 -5.54
CA HIS A 173 -8.81 -15.27 -5.91
C HIS A 173 -10.02 -14.32 -5.98
N ALA A 174 -11.18 -14.81 -6.43
CA ALA A 174 -12.41 -14.02 -6.46
C ALA A 174 -12.86 -13.60 -5.06
N LYS A 175 -12.81 -14.52 -4.09
CA LYS A 175 -13.11 -14.22 -2.69
C LYS A 175 -12.10 -13.22 -2.12
N PHE A 176 -10.81 -13.41 -2.42
CA PHE A 176 -9.77 -12.49 -2.00
C PHE A 176 -10.03 -11.06 -2.49
N VAL A 177 -10.33 -10.87 -3.78
CA VAL A 177 -10.62 -9.55 -4.35
C VAL A 177 -11.90 -8.94 -3.76
N ALA A 178 -12.93 -9.75 -3.52
CA ALA A 178 -14.15 -9.29 -2.84
C ALA A 178 -13.84 -8.80 -1.41
N ASP A 179 -13.04 -9.56 -0.64
CA ASP A 179 -12.62 -9.17 0.70
C ASP A 179 -11.78 -7.87 0.68
N CYS A 180 -10.93 -7.67 -0.34
CA CYS A 180 -10.19 -6.42 -0.55
C CYS A 180 -11.12 -5.23 -0.78
N LEU A 181 -12.13 -5.40 -1.64
CA LEU A 181 -13.10 -4.37 -1.96
C LEU A 181 -13.93 -3.98 -0.73
N SER A 182 -14.35 -4.95 0.07
CA SER A 182 -15.02 -4.69 1.35
C SER A 182 -14.17 -3.84 2.29
N SER A 183 -12.87 -4.12 2.41
CA SER A 183 -11.96 -3.30 3.23
C SER A 183 -11.81 -1.86 2.70
N ILE A 184 -11.79 -1.67 1.37
CA ILE A 184 -11.76 -0.33 0.77
C ILE A 184 -13.03 0.46 1.10
N HIS A 185 -14.20 -0.17 0.98
CA HIS A 185 -15.47 0.48 1.32
C HIS A 185 -15.54 0.84 2.82
N GLN A 186 -15.07 -0.05 3.70
CA GLN A 186 -14.98 0.23 5.13
C GLN A 186 -14.07 1.43 5.41
N LEU A 187 -12.88 1.48 4.81
CA LEU A 187 -11.96 2.62 4.96
C LEU A 187 -12.60 3.93 4.50
N SER A 188 -13.27 3.93 3.34
CA SER A 188 -13.97 5.11 2.83
C SER A 188 -15.12 5.55 3.73
N ALA A 189 -15.89 4.60 4.28
CA ALA A 189 -16.96 4.89 5.23
C ALA A 189 -16.42 5.51 6.52
N THR A 190 -15.37 4.95 7.11
CA THR A 190 -14.73 5.49 8.32
C THR A 190 -14.18 6.90 8.09
N LYS A 191 -13.54 7.15 6.95
CA LYS A 191 -13.07 8.49 6.58
C LYS A 191 -14.23 9.50 6.45
N ALA A 192 -15.34 9.09 5.83
CA ALA A 192 -16.52 9.94 5.70
C ALA A 192 -17.16 10.24 7.07
N MET A 193 -17.25 9.26 7.97
CA MET A 193 -17.78 9.46 9.32
C MET A 193 -16.89 10.39 10.16
N ASN A 194 -15.57 10.23 10.07
CA ASN A 194 -14.64 11.10 10.79
C ASN A 194 -14.68 12.55 10.26
N ALA A 195 -14.89 12.73 8.96
CA ALA A 195 -15.04 14.06 8.35
C ALA A 195 -16.35 14.77 8.73
N LEU A 196 -17.37 14.02 9.17
CA LEU A 196 -18.65 14.56 9.66
C LEU A 196 -18.67 14.77 11.17
N SER A 197 -17.59 14.46 11.89
CA SER A 197 -17.51 14.65 13.34
C SER A 197 -17.60 16.15 13.68
N PRO A 198 -18.49 16.59 14.60
CA PRO A 198 -18.71 17.99 14.95
C PRO A 198 -17.50 18.73 15.54
N ALA A 199 -16.35 18.09 15.73
CA ALA A 199 -15.15 18.75 16.25
C ALA A 199 -14.61 19.86 15.33
N ALA A 200 -15.06 19.93 14.08
CA ALA A 200 -14.78 21.06 13.18
C ALA A 200 -15.81 22.21 13.30
N LEU A 201 -16.81 22.06 14.18
CA LEU A 201 -17.82 23.06 14.54
C LEU A 201 -17.61 23.60 15.97
N GLU A 202 -16.40 23.46 16.55
CA GLU A 202 -15.91 24.48 17.47
C GLU A 202 -15.62 25.76 16.64
N GLU A 203 -16.69 26.29 16.02
CA GLU A 203 -16.76 27.70 15.70
C GLU A 203 -16.58 28.43 17.02
N ASP A 204 -15.65 29.38 17.00
CA ASP A 204 -15.45 30.41 18.00
C ASP A 204 -16.78 30.83 18.63
N TYR A 205 -17.18 30.15 19.70
CA TYR A 205 -17.89 30.82 20.77
C TYR A 205 -16.82 31.73 21.35
N GLU A 206 -16.65 32.91 20.72
CA GLU A 206 -16.16 34.09 21.40
C GLU A 206 -17.06 34.17 22.65
N GLU A 207 -16.57 33.62 23.76
CA GLU A 207 -17.06 34.00 25.07
C GLU A 207 -16.85 35.51 25.08
N ASP A 208 -17.92 36.25 24.82
CA ASP A 208 -18.06 37.61 25.28
C ASP A 208 -17.74 37.54 26.78
N GLU A 209 -16.48 37.78 27.12
CA GLU A 209 -16.01 38.10 28.47
C GLU A 209 -16.75 39.37 28.88
N GLU A 210 -18.01 39.23 29.28
CA GLU A 210 -18.67 40.22 30.12
C GLU A 210 -17.91 40.20 31.45
N ASP A 211 -17.12 41.25 31.65
CA ASP A 211 -16.45 41.66 32.87
C ASP A 211 -17.35 41.51 34.12
N TYR A 212 -17.43 40.31 34.67
CA TYR A 212 -18.03 40.09 35.98
C TYR A 212 -16.96 40.26 37.05
N TYR A 213 -16.81 41.51 37.49
CA TYR A 213 -15.99 41.87 38.64
C TYR A 213 -16.47 41.24 39.95
N ASP A 214 -15.49 41.10 40.85
CA ASP A 214 -15.54 41.07 42.32
C ASP A 214 -15.75 39.73 43.05
N GLU A 215 -14.67 39.18 43.64
CA GLU A 215 -14.30 39.48 45.04
C GLU A 215 -13.02 38.71 45.45
N GLU A 216 -12.21 39.38 46.27
CA GLU A 216 -10.98 38.90 46.90
C GLU A 216 -11.13 37.51 47.53
N TYR A 217 -10.26 36.57 47.15
CA TYR A 217 -9.98 35.41 48.00
C TYR A 217 -8.49 35.34 48.31
N GLU A 218 -8.16 35.87 49.49
CA GLU A 218 -6.87 35.68 50.12
C GLU A 218 -6.66 34.21 50.53
N ALA A 219 -5.45 33.74 50.25
CA ALA A 219 -4.65 32.80 51.05
C ALA A 219 -5.12 31.32 51.06
N GLU A 220 -4.27 30.30 51.16
CA GLU A 220 -2.95 30.17 51.74
C GLU A 220 -2.11 29.13 50.97
N GLY A 221 -0.79 29.22 51.16
CA GLY A 221 0.20 28.50 50.39
C GLY A 221 0.17 26.97 50.49
N TRP A 222 0.65 26.36 49.40
CA TRP A 222 1.24 25.04 49.46
C TRP A 222 2.71 25.12 49.06
N THR A 223 3.52 24.70 50.02
CA THR A 223 4.97 24.72 50.05
C THR A 223 5.56 23.72 49.06
N THR A 224 6.55 24.23 48.31
CA THR A 224 7.81 23.59 47.93
C THR A 224 8.05 22.15 48.40
N GLY A 225 8.30 21.24 47.45
CA GLY A 225 9.04 20.02 47.74
C GLY A 225 8.94 18.96 46.67
N SER A 226 9.91 18.91 45.74
CA SER A 226 10.75 17.72 45.49
C SER A 226 11.52 17.92 44.19
N GLU A 227 12.72 18.46 44.31
CA GLU A 227 13.78 18.33 43.31
C GLU A 227 14.20 16.86 43.24
N PHE A 228 13.79 16.16 42.18
CA PHE A 228 14.41 14.89 41.80
C PHE A 228 15.33 15.15 40.62
N SER A 229 16.61 15.41 40.92
CA SER A 229 17.68 15.50 39.93
C SER A 229 18.38 14.15 39.81
N GLU A 230 18.19 13.48 38.67
CA GLU A 230 19.06 12.35 38.28
C GLU A 230 20.17 12.84 37.33
N PRO A 231 21.44 12.55 37.61
CA PRO A 231 22.54 12.91 36.74
C PRO A 231 22.62 11.94 35.54
N LEU A 232 22.30 12.46 34.35
CA LEU A 232 22.61 11.80 33.08
C LEU A 232 24.13 11.71 32.88
N LYS A 233 24.60 10.48 32.67
CA LYS A 233 26.01 10.18 32.35
C LYS A 233 26.33 10.59 30.90
N PRO A 234 27.49 11.20 30.63
CA PRO A 234 27.89 11.55 29.26
C PRO A 234 28.32 10.31 28.47
N LEU A 235 27.62 10.06 27.36
CA LEU A 235 28.07 9.16 26.29
C LEU A 235 29.14 9.88 25.46
N LYS A 236 30.37 9.39 25.55
CA LYS A 236 31.52 9.81 24.75
C LYS A 236 31.61 8.98 23.45
N GLY A 237 31.84 9.66 22.34
CA GLY A 237 32.43 9.13 21.10
C GLY A 237 31.42 8.47 20.16
N ALA A 238 31.44 8.65 18.85
CA ALA A 238 32.49 9.15 17.98
C ALA A 238 31.86 9.88 16.78
N ALA A 239 32.39 11.06 16.48
CA ALA A 239 32.19 11.72 15.20
C ALA A 239 33.10 11.03 14.17
N GLN A 240 32.53 10.52 13.09
CA GLN A 240 33.29 10.09 11.91
C GLN A 240 32.77 10.85 10.68
N GLU A 241 33.64 11.76 10.27
CA GLU A 241 33.88 12.39 8.96
C GLU A 241 32.80 12.31 7.87
N LEU A 242 32.29 13.50 7.54
CA LEU A 242 31.61 13.85 6.30
C LEU A 242 32.58 13.78 5.12
N GLY A 243 32.39 12.79 4.25
CA GLY A 243 32.92 12.79 2.89
C GLY A 243 31.99 13.55 1.95
N ALA A 244 32.47 14.67 1.43
CA ALA A 244 31.80 15.43 0.38
C ALA A 244 31.80 14.65 -0.95
N ALA A 245 30.63 14.51 -1.58
CA ALA A 245 30.53 14.13 -2.98
C ALA A 245 29.60 15.12 -3.70
N GLN A 246 30.25 15.90 -4.58
CA GLN A 246 29.67 16.82 -5.55
C GLN A 246 28.97 16.05 -6.67
N GLY A 247 27.89 16.63 -7.22
CA GLY A 247 27.30 16.23 -8.49
C GLY A 247 25.78 16.19 -8.48
N ARG A 248 25.12 17.37 -8.50
CA ARG A 248 23.71 17.47 -8.92
C ARG A 248 23.69 18.03 -10.33
N GLU A 249 23.30 17.20 -11.29
CA GLU A 249 22.83 17.67 -12.60
C GLU A 249 21.43 18.29 -12.43
N ALA A 250 21.25 19.44 -13.06
CA ALA A 250 20.01 20.19 -13.05
C ALA A 250 18.94 19.45 -13.86
N TRP A 251 17.86 19.06 -13.19
CA TRP A 251 16.64 18.56 -13.83
C TRP A 251 15.74 19.76 -14.18
N GLU A 252 15.48 19.98 -15.46
CA GLU A 252 14.51 20.98 -15.92
C GLU A 252 13.09 20.37 -15.90
N PRO A 253 12.09 21.05 -15.31
CA PRO A 253 10.72 20.53 -15.26
C PRO A 253 10.05 20.62 -16.64
N THR A 254 9.55 19.49 -17.12
CA THR A 254 8.66 19.43 -18.30
C THR A 254 7.26 19.93 -17.91
N GLU A 255 6.65 20.73 -18.78
CA GLU A 255 5.35 21.37 -18.58
C GLU A 255 4.22 20.39 -18.19
N PRO A 256 3.33 20.75 -17.26
CA PRO A 256 2.23 19.87 -16.85
C PRO A 256 1.16 19.78 -17.95
N ALA A 257 0.80 18.53 -18.28
CA ALA A 257 -0.30 18.21 -19.18
C ALA A 257 -1.64 18.78 -18.67
N ALA A 258 -2.49 19.21 -19.61
CA ALA A 258 -3.77 19.85 -19.34
C ALA A 258 -4.70 18.98 -18.43
N PRO A 259 -5.49 19.61 -17.53
CA PRO A 259 -6.33 18.89 -16.60
C PRO A 259 -7.45 18.12 -17.32
N VAL A 260 -7.41 16.80 -17.19
CA VAL A 260 -8.52 15.90 -17.53
C VAL A 260 -9.67 16.23 -16.58
N LYS A 261 -10.86 16.54 -17.13
CA LYS A 261 -12.07 16.84 -16.35
C LYS A 261 -12.50 15.59 -15.58
N GLN A 262 -12.02 15.45 -14.34
CA GLN A 262 -12.52 14.47 -13.39
C GLN A 262 -13.95 14.85 -12.99
N LEU A 263 -14.89 13.91 -13.14
CA LEU A 263 -16.15 14.01 -12.41
C LEU A 263 -15.82 13.93 -10.91
N PRO A 264 -16.42 14.78 -10.06
CA PRO A 264 -16.09 14.79 -8.65
C PRO A 264 -16.44 13.44 -8.05
N PHE A 265 -15.43 12.75 -7.52
CA PHE A 265 -15.50 11.49 -6.77
C PHE A 265 -16.67 11.46 -5.75
N MET A 266 -17.01 12.63 -5.20
CA MET A 266 -18.14 12.84 -4.31
C MET A 266 -19.50 12.55 -4.93
N ALA A 267 -19.70 12.76 -6.24
CA ALA A 267 -20.96 12.45 -6.92
C ALA A 267 -21.20 10.94 -7.06
N VAL A 268 -20.13 10.15 -7.28
CA VAL A 268 -20.21 8.69 -7.36
C VAL A 268 -20.47 8.09 -5.97
N ILE A 269 -19.77 8.57 -4.94
CA ILE A 269 -20.01 8.15 -3.56
C ILE A 269 -21.41 8.59 -3.08
N ALA A 270 -21.85 9.80 -3.40
CA ALA A 270 -23.20 10.26 -3.05
C ALA A 270 -24.30 9.46 -3.73
N ALA A 271 -24.07 8.95 -4.95
CA ALA A 271 -25.00 8.03 -5.61
C ALA A 271 -25.03 6.65 -4.92
N MET A 272 -23.87 6.12 -4.52
CA MET A 272 -23.79 4.82 -3.81
C MET A 272 -24.35 4.87 -2.39
N LEU A 273 -24.22 6.00 -1.69
CA LEU A 273 -24.74 6.17 -0.33
C LEU A 273 -26.25 6.46 -0.28
N LYS A 274 -26.84 6.99 -1.36
CA LYS A 274 -28.27 7.35 -1.40
C LYS A 274 -29.22 6.16 -1.54
N ASP A 275 -28.75 5.03 -2.06
CA ASP A 275 -29.54 3.80 -2.14
C ASP A 275 -28.67 2.54 -1.97
N PRO A 276 -28.53 2.00 -0.75
CA PRO A 276 -27.75 0.79 -0.50
C PRO A 276 -28.35 -0.48 -1.14
N THR A 277 -29.62 -0.43 -1.57
CA THR A 277 -30.29 -1.49 -2.33
C THR A 277 -29.79 -1.55 -3.78
N SER A 278 -29.11 -0.50 -4.26
CA SER A 278 -28.50 -0.46 -5.60
C SER A 278 -27.28 -1.36 -5.76
N ALA A 279 -26.77 -2.02 -4.71
CA ALA A 279 -25.76 -3.06 -4.86
C ALA A 279 -26.26 -4.22 -5.77
N LEU A 280 -27.57 -4.53 -5.71
CA LEU A 280 -28.23 -5.45 -6.64
C LEU A 280 -28.38 -4.85 -8.04
N ALA A 281 -28.70 -3.56 -8.15
CA ALA A 281 -28.76 -2.87 -9.44
C ALA A 281 -27.39 -2.79 -10.13
N VAL A 282 -26.30 -2.66 -9.36
CA VAL A 282 -24.93 -2.71 -9.87
C VAL A 282 -24.57 -4.14 -10.30
N ALA A 283 -25.03 -5.17 -9.59
CA ALA A 283 -24.88 -6.57 -10.00
C ALA A 283 -25.68 -6.90 -11.28
N GLU A 284 -26.93 -6.42 -11.41
CA GLU A 284 -27.74 -6.54 -12.63
C GLU A 284 -27.16 -5.72 -13.80
N LEU A 285 -26.58 -4.55 -13.54
CA LEU A 285 -25.86 -3.78 -14.58
C LEU A 285 -24.60 -4.52 -15.04
N LEU A 286 -23.91 -5.23 -14.14
CA LEU A 286 -22.73 -6.04 -14.46
C LEU A 286 -23.11 -7.34 -15.21
N GLU A 287 -24.26 -7.94 -14.91
CA GLU A 287 -24.79 -9.10 -15.66
C GLU A 287 -25.32 -8.71 -17.05
N SER A 288 -26.00 -7.57 -17.18
CA SER A 288 -26.49 -7.06 -18.47
C SER A 288 -25.38 -6.52 -19.39
N CYS A 289 -24.18 -6.28 -18.87
CA CYS A 289 -22.99 -5.92 -19.66
C CYS A 289 -22.16 -7.14 -20.11
N GLN A 290 -22.61 -8.38 -19.88
CA GLN A 290 -21.93 -9.54 -20.46
C GLN A 290 -22.14 -9.56 -21.99
N PRO A 291 -21.07 -9.64 -22.80
CA PRO A 291 -21.22 -9.76 -24.23
C PRO A 291 -21.91 -11.08 -24.56
N GLN A 292 -23.06 -11.00 -25.23
CA GLN A 292 -23.68 -12.17 -25.84
C GLN A 292 -22.73 -12.66 -26.94
N TYR A 293 -22.03 -13.76 -26.67
CA TYR A 293 -21.35 -14.50 -27.71
C TYR A 293 -22.42 -14.99 -28.69
N TYR A 294 -22.36 -14.48 -29.91
CA TYR A 294 -23.03 -15.13 -31.03
C TYR A 294 -22.17 -16.34 -31.41
N ASP A 295 -22.75 -17.53 -31.34
CA ASP A 295 -22.20 -18.74 -31.94
C ASP A 295 -22.31 -18.58 -33.46
N ASP A 296 -21.17 -18.43 -34.13
CA ASP A 296 -20.98 -18.65 -35.58
C ASP A 296 -19.96 -19.77 -35.78
#